data_AF-A0A0D7WSS3-F1
#
_entry.id   AF-A0A0D7WSS3-F1
#
_cell.length_a   1.000
_cell.length_b   1.000
_cell.length_c   1.000
_cell.angle_alpha   90.00
_cell.angle_beta   90.00
_cell.angle_gamma   90.00
#
_symmetry.space_group_name_H-M   'P 1'
#
loop_
_entity.id
_entity.type
_entity.pdbx_description
1 polymer ?
#
loop_
_entity_poly.entity_id
_entity_poly.type
_entity_poly.pdbx_seq_one_letter_code
_entity_poly.pdbx_strand_id
1 'polypeptide(L)'
;YQCFTRSFVLGESIKGRRRTTMIGTPESDDVCLLVEGGLLIPLNEDGYKNLSYIDSQYINQWTVRDVEMILKNPIYSYGVHFEPTELFYEWQYVLLYGLATLPIKKYPIEKLEMMYEGFMEKMKQNICYFFEAEVILPEKAKFFKIVQKGIDELRSYLTGKEEEGISKNIIFLMKNRYAFLPIIYNFLKSFFWNEVNDRFEDLEFNIKEFGALLNEAKCLKGGYEKGLLFEEVAKYFLRSVYGLKFMGHRIKEEREEVDLYFCNVSLDPFLWDLGALISVECKNRKEKIKVSDVRNLVPIMDSKGIKTCVIFSMAGFTQISLKEIEYQFVNGRNIIPLSIEDLEKVSDNFPSYKLIKEKMEDIFKTTENDHRLLY
;
A
#
# COMPACT_ATOMS: atom_id res chain seq x y z
N TYR A 1 9.30 28.86 -14.26
CA TYR A 1 7.90 28.86 -13.81
C TYR A 1 7.62 27.52 -13.15
N GLN A 2 7.60 27.50 -11.82
CA GLN A 2 7.27 26.31 -11.02
C GLN A 2 5.77 26.30 -10.76
N CYS A 3 5.10 25.19 -11.08
CA CYS A 3 3.71 24.97 -10.74
C CYS A 3 3.63 24.65 -9.23
N PHE A 4 3.25 25.63 -8.43
CA PHE A 4 2.92 25.42 -7.02
C PHE A 4 1.57 24.70 -6.93
N THR A 5 1.57 23.38 -6.76
CA THR A 5 0.34 22.64 -6.50
C THR A 5 0.00 22.74 -5.01
N ARG A 6 -0.58 23.87 -4.58
CA ARG A 6 -1.21 24.05 -3.25
C ARG A 6 -2.57 23.34 -3.16
N SER A 7 -2.74 22.20 -3.79
CA SER A 7 -3.97 21.43 -3.66
C SER A 7 -3.72 20.22 -2.76
N PHE A 8 -4.46 20.18 -1.66
CA PHE A 8 -4.66 18.99 -0.83
C PHE A 8 -5.00 17.74 -1.68
N VAL A 9 -5.60 17.92 -2.87
CA VAL A 9 -6.02 16.85 -3.78
C VAL A 9 -4.86 16.25 -4.59
N LEU A 10 -3.84 17.04 -4.98
CA LEU A 10 -2.64 16.51 -5.67
C LEU A 10 -1.51 16.16 -4.73
N GLY A 11 -1.46 16.81 -3.56
CA GLY A 11 -0.32 16.76 -2.65
C GLY A 11 0.07 15.36 -2.19
N GLU A 12 -0.85 14.41 -2.12
CA GLU A 12 -0.54 13.02 -1.73
C GLU A 12 -0.71 11.98 -2.84
N SER A 13 -1.61 12.23 -3.80
CA SER A 13 -1.88 11.32 -4.91
C SER A 13 -0.77 11.35 -5.97
N ILE A 14 -0.06 12.48 -6.08
CA ILE A 14 1.02 12.72 -7.05
C ILE A 14 2.40 12.77 -6.40
N LYS A 15 2.50 13.13 -5.11
CA LYS A 15 3.78 13.15 -4.40
C LYS A 15 4.39 11.74 -4.35
N GLY A 16 5.59 11.62 -4.90
CA GLY A 16 6.30 10.36 -5.08
C GLY A 16 6.09 9.67 -6.43
N ARG A 17 5.15 10.11 -7.27
CA ARG A 17 5.03 9.63 -8.66
C ARG A 17 6.02 10.36 -9.54
N ARG A 18 6.80 9.63 -10.34
CA ARG A 18 7.73 10.25 -11.29
C ARG A 18 6.96 10.89 -12.45
N ARG A 19 7.32 12.11 -12.84
CA ARG A 19 6.88 12.70 -14.11
C ARG A 19 7.54 11.95 -15.26
N THR A 20 6.74 11.44 -16.18
CA THR A 20 7.23 10.73 -17.36
C THR A 20 7.41 11.71 -18.52
N THR A 21 6.34 12.40 -18.92
CA THR A 21 6.35 13.35 -20.04
C THR A 21 5.16 14.32 -19.99
N MET A 22 5.08 15.25 -20.95
CA MET A 22 3.85 16.00 -21.25
C MET A 22 3.20 15.41 -22.50
N ILE A 23 1.87 15.39 -22.56
CA ILE A 23 1.08 14.86 -23.68
C ILE A 23 -0.11 15.78 -23.95
N GLY A 24 -0.44 16.01 -25.21
CA GLY A 24 -1.67 16.74 -25.58
C GLY A 24 -2.89 15.85 -25.40
N THR A 25 -4.05 16.44 -25.10
CA THR A 25 -5.31 15.69 -25.07
C THR A 25 -5.82 15.44 -26.49
N PRO A 26 -6.35 14.24 -26.82
CA PRO A 26 -6.85 13.94 -28.17
C PRO A 26 -8.01 14.84 -28.61
N GLU A 27 -8.82 15.32 -27.66
CA GLU A 27 -10.07 16.04 -27.92
C GLU A 27 -9.98 17.56 -27.68
N SER A 28 -8.84 18.07 -27.21
CA SER A 28 -8.67 19.51 -26.96
C SER A 28 -7.21 19.97 -27.10
N ASP A 29 -6.99 21.29 -27.19
CA ASP A 29 -5.64 21.89 -27.19
C ASP A 29 -4.97 21.88 -25.80
N ASP A 30 -5.63 21.29 -24.78
CA ASP A 30 -5.06 21.17 -23.45
C ASP A 30 -3.88 20.19 -23.42
N VAL A 31 -2.93 20.51 -22.54
CA VAL A 31 -1.75 19.69 -22.28
C VAL A 31 -1.88 19.06 -20.91
N CYS A 32 -1.60 17.77 -20.82
CA CYS A 32 -1.56 17.01 -19.58
C CYS A 32 -0.11 16.63 -19.23
N LEU A 33 0.15 16.57 -17.92
CA LEU A 33 1.32 15.89 -17.39
C LEU A 33 1.02 14.39 -17.28
N LEU A 34 1.82 13.55 -17.92
CA LEU A 34 1.80 12.11 -17.68
C LEU A 34 2.73 11.78 -16.53
N VAL A 35 2.19 11.18 -15.47
CA VAL A 35 2.96 10.67 -14.33
C VAL A 35 2.86 9.16 -14.22
N GLU A 36 3.76 8.57 -13.43
CA GLU A 36 3.81 7.15 -13.14
C GLU A 36 2.44 6.56 -12.76
N GLY A 37 2.15 5.34 -13.23
CA GLY A 37 0.84 4.70 -13.09
C GLY A 37 -0.19 5.16 -14.13
N GLY A 38 0.25 5.94 -15.14
CA GLY A 38 -0.58 6.34 -16.27
C GLY A 38 -1.52 7.51 -15.98
N LEU A 39 -1.38 8.18 -14.83
CA LEU A 39 -2.24 9.29 -14.43
C LEU A 39 -1.93 10.54 -15.28
N LEU A 40 -2.98 11.16 -15.81
CA LEU A 40 -2.94 12.41 -16.54
C LEU A 40 -3.39 13.55 -15.62
N ILE A 41 -2.56 14.58 -15.54
CA ILE A 41 -2.84 15.79 -14.77
C ILE A 41 -2.98 16.93 -15.77
N PRO A 42 -4.20 17.39 -16.08
CA PRO A 42 -4.40 18.55 -16.94
C PRO A 42 -3.64 19.77 -16.40
N LEU A 43 -2.98 20.52 -17.30
CA LEU A 43 -2.24 21.75 -16.95
C LEU A 43 -3.10 23.01 -17.09
N ASN A 44 -4.43 22.87 -17.11
CA ASN A 44 -5.40 23.97 -17.14
C ASN A 44 -5.77 24.44 -15.71
N GLU A 45 -6.50 25.56 -15.60
CA GLU A 45 -6.82 26.20 -14.31
C GLU A 45 -7.63 25.29 -13.34
N ASP A 46 -8.32 24.29 -13.88
CA ASP A 46 -9.17 23.33 -13.15
C ASP A 46 -8.61 21.90 -13.12
N GLY A 47 -7.33 21.68 -13.43
CA GLY A 47 -6.75 20.36 -13.73
C GLY A 47 -6.81 19.31 -12.61
N TYR A 48 -7.25 19.70 -11.43
CA TYR A 48 -7.50 18.85 -10.26
C TYR A 48 -8.84 18.11 -10.32
N LYS A 49 -9.82 18.69 -11.02
CA LYS A 49 -11.19 18.19 -11.06
C LYS A 49 -11.36 17.04 -12.05
N ASN A 50 -10.50 16.98 -13.06
CA ASN A 50 -10.58 16.03 -14.17
C ASN A 50 -9.32 15.17 -14.26
N LEU A 51 -8.90 14.57 -13.14
CA LEU A 51 -7.82 13.59 -13.15
C LEU A 51 -8.28 12.36 -13.94
N SER A 52 -7.63 12.11 -15.05
CA SER A 52 -7.88 10.96 -15.93
C SER A 52 -6.62 10.12 -16.04
N TYR A 53 -6.66 9.07 -16.85
CA TYR A 53 -5.50 8.25 -17.10
C TYR A 53 -5.34 8.04 -18.60
N ILE A 54 -4.12 7.73 -19.00
CA ILE A 54 -3.79 7.40 -20.37
C ILE A 54 -4.59 6.15 -20.77
N ASP A 55 -5.21 6.24 -21.94
CA ASP A 55 -6.02 5.20 -22.53
C ASP A 55 -5.70 5.06 -24.03
N SER A 56 -6.42 4.18 -24.69
CA SER A 56 -6.26 3.93 -26.13
C SER A 56 -6.44 5.16 -27.03
N GLN A 57 -7.14 6.22 -26.60
CA GLN A 57 -7.29 7.44 -27.38
C GLN A 57 -5.98 8.24 -27.47
N TYR A 58 -5.14 8.15 -26.45
CA TYR A 58 -3.85 8.87 -26.40
C TYR A 58 -2.75 8.17 -27.21
N ILE A 59 -2.75 6.83 -27.25
CA ILE A 59 -1.65 6.04 -27.81
C ILE A 59 -2.04 5.16 -29.01
N ASN A 60 -3.30 5.19 -29.44
CA ASN A 60 -3.87 4.38 -30.51
C ASN A 60 -3.66 2.86 -30.33
N GLN A 61 -3.52 2.41 -29.09
CA GLN A 61 -3.34 1.02 -28.71
C GLN A 61 -4.03 0.74 -27.38
N TRP A 62 -4.58 -0.46 -27.22
CA TRP A 62 -5.18 -0.87 -25.96
C TRP A 62 -4.14 -0.91 -24.84
N THR A 63 -4.38 -0.19 -23.75
CA THR A 63 -3.58 -0.29 -22.53
C THR A 63 -4.05 -1.48 -21.69
N VAL A 64 -3.18 -1.97 -20.80
CA VAL A 64 -3.56 -3.00 -19.78
C VAL A 64 -4.77 -2.51 -18.98
N ARG A 65 -4.77 -1.22 -18.62
CA ARG A 65 -5.87 -0.56 -17.91
C ARG A 65 -7.17 -0.62 -18.71
N ASP A 66 -7.17 -0.35 -20.00
CA ASP A 66 -8.39 -0.38 -20.84
C ASP A 66 -9.03 -1.77 -20.81
N VAL A 67 -8.21 -2.80 -20.98
CA VAL A 67 -8.67 -4.20 -20.93
C VAL A 67 -9.23 -4.51 -19.55
N GLU A 68 -8.56 -4.11 -18.47
CA GLU A 68 -9.04 -4.35 -17.11
C GLU A 68 -10.30 -3.56 -16.76
N MET A 69 -10.42 -2.31 -17.20
CA MET A 69 -11.63 -1.51 -17.03
C MET A 69 -12.82 -2.21 -17.67
N ILE A 70 -12.67 -2.76 -18.88
CA ILE A 70 -13.72 -3.57 -19.51
C ILE A 70 -14.03 -4.81 -18.69
N LEU A 71 -13.02 -5.59 -18.34
CA LEU A 71 -13.18 -6.87 -17.65
C LEU A 71 -13.78 -6.74 -16.24
N LYS A 72 -13.57 -5.60 -15.56
CA LYS A 72 -14.00 -5.33 -14.18
C LYS A 72 -15.23 -4.42 -14.09
N ASN A 73 -15.74 -3.88 -15.21
CA ASN A 73 -16.91 -3.01 -15.22
C ASN A 73 -18.21 -3.82 -15.12
N PRO A 74 -19.07 -3.54 -14.12
CA PRO A 74 -20.34 -4.25 -13.98
C PRO A 74 -21.29 -4.05 -15.17
N ILE A 75 -21.15 -3.00 -15.98
CA ILE A 75 -22.04 -2.72 -17.11
C ILE A 75 -22.17 -3.92 -18.05
N TYR A 76 -21.07 -4.64 -18.31
CA TYR A 76 -21.08 -5.73 -19.28
C TYR A 76 -21.80 -6.98 -18.75
N SER A 77 -21.75 -7.23 -17.44
CA SER A 77 -22.32 -8.46 -16.84
C SER A 77 -23.66 -8.24 -16.13
N TYR A 78 -23.91 -7.01 -15.69
CA TYR A 78 -25.09 -6.61 -14.93
C TYR A 78 -25.95 -5.55 -15.63
N GLY A 79 -25.46 -4.94 -16.71
CA GLY A 79 -26.20 -3.88 -17.39
C GLY A 79 -26.33 -2.63 -16.53
N VAL A 80 -25.41 -2.41 -15.59
CA VAL A 80 -25.42 -1.24 -14.69
C VAL A 80 -24.19 -0.40 -14.96
N HIS A 81 -24.40 0.82 -15.43
CA HIS A 81 -23.38 1.85 -15.53
C HIS A 81 -23.47 2.79 -14.32
N PHE A 82 -22.34 3.09 -13.68
CA PHE A 82 -22.27 4.01 -12.54
C PHE A 82 -21.63 5.33 -12.94
N GLU A 83 -22.22 6.45 -12.50
CA GLU A 83 -21.65 7.79 -12.67
C GLU A 83 -21.52 8.56 -11.35
N PRO A 84 -20.36 9.22 -11.09
CA PRO A 84 -19.12 9.18 -11.90
C PRO A 84 -18.44 7.80 -11.87
N THR A 85 -17.92 7.36 -13.02
CA THR A 85 -17.31 6.03 -13.18
C THR A 85 -16.05 5.87 -12.32
N GLU A 86 -15.25 6.92 -12.20
CA GLU A 86 -14.02 6.96 -11.40
C GLU A 86 -14.33 6.69 -9.93
N LEU A 87 -15.36 7.36 -9.39
CA LEU A 87 -15.79 7.20 -8.01
C LEU A 87 -16.17 5.74 -7.72
N PHE A 88 -16.91 5.10 -8.62
CA PHE A 88 -17.25 3.67 -8.48
C PHE A 88 -15.98 2.80 -8.43
N TYR A 89 -15.02 3.05 -9.32
CA TYR A 89 -13.76 2.30 -9.32
C TYR A 89 -12.93 2.51 -8.06
N GLU A 90 -12.90 3.72 -7.48
CA GLU A 90 -12.20 3.95 -6.20
C GLU A 90 -12.78 3.05 -5.09
N TRP A 91 -14.10 3.00 -4.96
CA TRP A 91 -14.77 2.13 -3.98
C TRP A 91 -14.54 0.64 -4.29
N GLN A 92 -14.57 0.25 -5.57
CA GLN A 92 -14.28 -1.11 -5.99
C GLN A 92 -12.83 -1.50 -5.66
N TYR A 93 -11.86 -0.59 -5.80
CA TYR A 93 -10.47 -0.85 -5.42
C TYR A 93 -10.29 -1.02 -3.91
N VAL A 94 -10.96 -0.21 -3.09
CA VAL A 94 -10.96 -0.40 -1.63
C VAL A 94 -11.63 -1.74 -1.27
N LEU A 95 -12.70 -2.13 -1.95
CA LEU A 95 -13.33 -3.43 -1.78
C LEU A 95 -12.35 -4.58 -2.09
N LEU A 96 -11.66 -4.51 -3.24
CA LEU A 96 -10.66 -5.51 -3.64
C LEU A 96 -9.51 -5.58 -2.63
N TYR A 97 -9.04 -4.43 -2.13
CA TYR A 97 -8.05 -4.38 -1.06
C TYR A 97 -8.55 -5.07 0.21
N GLY A 98 -9.77 -4.73 0.67
CA GLY A 98 -10.41 -5.37 1.81
C GLY A 98 -10.46 -6.89 1.65
N LEU A 99 -10.91 -7.39 0.50
CA LEU A 99 -11.00 -8.83 0.19
C LEU A 99 -9.62 -9.51 0.12
N ALA A 100 -8.60 -8.84 -0.44
CA ALA A 100 -7.25 -9.37 -0.52
C ALA A 100 -6.63 -9.58 0.88
N THR A 101 -7.01 -8.73 1.84
CA THR A 101 -6.50 -8.76 3.22
C THR A 101 -7.18 -9.80 4.12
N LEU A 102 -8.35 -10.32 3.75
CA LEU A 102 -9.01 -11.37 4.55
C LEU A 102 -8.27 -12.71 4.48
N PRO A 103 -8.32 -13.55 5.52
CA PRO A 103 -7.71 -14.89 5.55
C PRO A 103 -8.44 -15.93 4.67
N ILE A 104 -8.96 -15.52 3.50
CA ILE A 104 -9.69 -16.37 2.55
C ILE A 104 -8.82 -16.58 1.30
N LYS A 105 -8.29 -17.79 1.12
CA LYS A 105 -7.44 -18.11 -0.04
C LYS A 105 -8.21 -18.05 -1.37
N LYS A 106 -9.43 -18.57 -1.39
CA LYS A 106 -10.28 -18.61 -2.58
C LYS A 106 -11.72 -18.43 -2.17
N TYR A 107 -12.40 -17.43 -2.72
CA TYR A 107 -13.79 -17.16 -2.42
C TYR A 107 -14.70 -18.14 -3.18
N PRO A 108 -15.73 -18.71 -2.53
CA PRO A 108 -16.81 -19.37 -3.25
C PRO A 108 -17.48 -18.37 -4.19
N ILE A 109 -17.64 -18.72 -5.47
CA ILE A 109 -18.17 -17.80 -6.50
C ILE A 109 -19.54 -17.26 -6.09
N GLU A 110 -20.44 -18.12 -5.64
CA GLU A 110 -21.80 -17.74 -5.21
C GLU A 110 -21.78 -16.70 -4.08
N LYS A 111 -20.89 -16.89 -3.09
CA LYS A 111 -20.75 -15.96 -1.97
C LYS A 111 -20.14 -14.62 -2.40
N LEU A 112 -19.18 -14.68 -3.33
CA LEU A 112 -18.56 -13.49 -3.93
C LEU A 112 -19.58 -12.71 -4.78
N GLU A 113 -20.46 -13.42 -5.49
CA GLU A 113 -21.56 -12.85 -6.27
C GLU A 113 -22.57 -12.12 -5.39
N MET A 114 -23.09 -12.80 -4.36
CA MET A 114 -24.02 -12.18 -3.41
C MET A 114 -23.43 -10.94 -2.75
N MET A 115 -22.14 -11.00 -2.37
CA MET A 115 -21.44 -9.84 -1.81
C MET A 115 -21.32 -8.73 -2.84
N TYR A 116 -20.90 -9.01 -4.07
CA TYR A 116 -20.72 -7.96 -5.07
C TYR A 116 -22.03 -7.31 -5.50
N GLU A 117 -23.13 -8.07 -5.56
CA GLU A 117 -24.47 -7.52 -5.78
C GLU A 117 -24.91 -6.60 -4.63
N GLY A 118 -24.68 -6.99 -3.38
CA GLY A 118 -24.91 -6.13 -2.21
C GLY A 118 -24.04 -4.88 -2.22
N PHE A 119 -22.81 -4.96 -2.73
CA PHE A 119 -21.92 -3.81 -2.90
C PHE A 119 -22.49 -2.85 -3.94
N MET A 120 -22.86 -3.35 -5.13
CA MET A 120 -23.49 -2.53 -6.17
C MET A 120 -24.76 -1.85 -5.67
N GLU A 121 -25.59 -2.54 -4.91
CA GLU A 121 -26.80 -1.95 -4.35
C GLU A 121 -26.48 -0.81 -3.38
N LYS A 122 -25.45 -0.96 -2.53
CA LYS A 122 -24.96 0.15 -1.69
C LYS A 122 -24.48 1.33 -2.52
N MET A 123 -23.79 1.08 -3.63
CA MET A 123 -23.31 2.12 -4.54
C MET A 123 -24.48 2.89 -5.16
N LYS A 124 -25.51 2.19 -5.66
CA LYS A 124 -26.73 2.79 -6.22
C LYS A 124 -27.49 3.65 -5.21
N GLN A 125 -27.58 3.18 -3.97
CA GLN A 125 -28.39 3.84 -2.95
C GLN A 125 -27.72 5.06 -2.33
N ASN A 126 -26.38 5.07 -2.23
CA ASN A 126 -25.69 6.02 -1.35
C ASN A 126 -24.56 6.81 -2.01
N ILE A 127 -24.01 6.36 -3.15
CA ILE A 127 -22.73 6.89 -3.66
C ILE A 127 -22.81 7.40 -5.09
N CYS A 128 -23.33 6.60 -6.02
CA CYS A 128 -23.29 6.89 -7.46
C CYS A 128 -24.71 6.96 -8.05
N TYR A 129 -24.88 7.82 -9.06
CA TYR A 129 -25.99 7.67 -10.00
C TYR A 129 -25.76 6.42 -10.85
N PHE A 130 -26.83 5.87 -11.43
CA PHE A 130 -26.71 4.72 -12.31
C PHE A 130 -27.69 4.77 -13.48
N PHE A 131 -27.31 4.09 -14.55
CA PHE A 131 -28.11 3.88 -15.74
C PHE A 131 -28.11 2.40 -16.10
N GLU A 132 -29.21 1.95 -16.69
CA GLU A 132 -29.32 0.60 -17.20
C GLU A 132 -28.82 0.52 -18.65
N ALA A 133 -28.17 -0.58 -18.98
CA ALA A 133 -27.61 -0.87 -20.29
C ALA A 133 -27.82 -2.33 -20.67
N GLU A 134 -27.67 -2.64 -21.95
CA GLU A 134 -27.75 -4.02 -22.43
C GLU A 134 -26.61 -4.87 -21.86
N VAL A 135 -26.96 -6.06 -21.36
CA VAL A 135 -26.00 -7.04 -20.84
C VAL A 135 -25.34 -7.76 -22.01
N ILE A 136 -24.04 -7.52 -22.19
CA ILE A 136 -23.25 -8.13 -23.28
C ILE A 136 -22.66 -9.49 -22.84
N LEU A 137 -22.35 -9.66 -21.55
CA LEU A 137 -21.72 -10.85 -20.97
C LEU A 137 -22.57 -11.43 -19.82
N PRO A 138 -23.66 -12.17 -20.13
CA PRO A 138 -24.61 -12.63 -19.12
C PRO A 138 -24.04 -13.70 -18.17
N GLU A 139 -22.92 -14.33 -18.53
CA GLU A 139 -22.28 -15.36 -17.71
C GLU A 139 -21.45 -14.74 -16.57
N LYS A 140 -22.14 -14.34 -15.49
CA LYS A 140 -21.53 -13.73 -14.28
C LYS A 140 -20.37 -14.56 -13.69
N ALA A 141 -20.39 -15.88 -13.84
CA ALA A 141 -19.29 -16.74 -13.40
C ALA A 141 -17.94 -16.35 -14.01
N LYS A 142 -17.90 -15.84 -15.26
CA LYS A 142 -16.68 -15.32 -15.89
C LYS A 142 -16.23 -14.01 -15.25
N PHE A 143 -17.16 -13.10 -14.97
CA PHE A 143 -16.88 -11.86 -14.24
C PHE A 143 -16.24 -12.15 -12.87
N PHE A 144 -16.80 -13.10 -12.11
CA PHE A 144 -16.25 -13.43 -10.79
C PHE A 144 -14.91 -14.17 -10.83
N LYS A 145 -14.60 -14.89 -11.91
CA LYS A 145 -13.23 -15.40 -12.12
C LYS A 145 -12.22 -14.26 -12.27
N ILE A 146 -12.58 -13.19 -12.96
CA ILE A 146 -11.74 -11.99 -13.12
C ILE A 146 -11.59 -11.26 -11.79
N VAL A 147 -12.70 -11.07 -11.04
CA VAL A 147 -12.66 -10.46 -9.70
C VAL A 147 -11.75 -11.27 -8.76
N GLN A 148 -11.90 -12.59 -8.72
CA GLN A 148 -11.04 -13.48 -7.92
C GLN A 148 -9.58 -13.36 -8.35
N LYS A 149 -9.29 -13.35 -9.65
CA LYS A 149 -7.93 -13.17 -10.18
C LYS A 149 -7.32 -11.84 -9.69
N GLY A 150 -8.08 -10.74 -9.74
CA GLY A 150 -7.61 -9.45 -9.24
C GLY A 150 -7.37 -9.42 -7.73
N ILE A 151 -8.17 -10.15 -6.94
CA ILE A 151 -7.92 -10.34 -5.50
C ILE A 151 -6.61 -11.11 -5.27
N ASP A 152 -6.37 -12.16 -6.06
CA ASP A 152 -5.18 -13.00 -5.94
C ASP A 152 -3.90 -12.27 -6.39
N GLU A 153 -3.97 -11.47 -7.46
CA GLU A 153 -2.91 -10.58 -7.93
C GLU A 153 -2.55 -9.55 -6.85
N LEU A 154 -3.54 -8.84 -6.31
CA LEU A 154 -3.31 -7.85 -5.25
C LEU A 154 -2.74 -8.51 -3.98
N ARG A 155 -3.24 -9.69 -3.61
CA ARG A 155 -2.68 -10.45 -2.47
C ARG A 155 -1.23 -10.85 -2.73
N SER A 156 -0.93 -11.32 -3.93
CA SER A 156 0.43 -11.68 -4.34
C SER A 156 1.36 -10.45 -4.30
N TYR A 157 0.89 -9.30 -4.75
CA TYR A 157 1.61 -8.03 -4.66
C TYR A 157 1.90 -7.64 -3.21
N LEU A 158 0.93 -7.82 -2.30
CA LEU A 158 1.10 -7.58 -0.87
C LEU A 158 2.11 -8.53 -0.20
N THR A 159 2.44 -9.66 -0.82
CA THR A 159 3.56 -10.54 -0.40
C THR A 159 4.91 -10.12 -0.96
N GLY A 160 4.96 -9.00 -1.70
CA GLY A 160 6.16 -8.47 -2.31
C GLY A 160 6.46 -9.01 -3.71
N LYS A 161 5.53 -9.70 -4.40
CA LYS A 161 5.75 -10.01 -5.83
C LYS A 161 5.64 -8.76 -6.67
N GLU A 162 6.59 -8.56 -7.59
CA GLU A 162 6.44 -7.53 -8.61
C GLU A 162 5.33 -7.88 -9.60
N GLU A 163 4.61 -6.85 -10.01
CA GLU A 163 3.61 -6.90 -11.06
C GLU A 163 3.54 -5.51 -11.71
N GLU A 164 3.61 -5.45 -13.03
CA GLU A 164 3.27 -4.26 -13.80
C GLU A 164 1.75 -4.23 -14.01
N GLY A 165 0.99 -3.65 -13.07
CA GLY A 165 -0.47 -3.71 -13.15
C GLY A 165 -1.24 -2.83 -12.15
N ILE A 166 -2.54 -3.09 -12.03
CA ILE A 166 -3.46 -2.35 -11.16
C ILE A 166 -3.09 -2.46 -9.68
N SER A 167 -2.46 -3.56 -9.25
CA SER A 167 -2.09 -3.77 -7.84
C SER A 167 -1.32 -2.58 -7.26
N LYS A 168 -0.29 -2.09 -7.99
CA LYS A 168 0.48 -0.88 -7.60
C LYS A 168 -0.41 0.37 -7.51
N ASN A 169 -1.34 0.54 -8.45
CA ASN A 169 -2.28 1.67 -8.46
C ASN A 169 -3.24 1.62 -7.26
N ILE A 170 -3.73 0.44 -6.89
CA ILE A 170 -4.54 0.24 -5.68
C ILE A 170 -3.73 0.66 -4.45
N ILE A 171 -2.49 0.19 -4.30
CA ILE A 171 -1.62 0.56 -3.18
C ILE A 171 -1.41 2.08 -3.08
N PHE A 172 -1.20 2.76 -4.21
CA PHE A 172 -1.10 4.22 -4.21
C PHE A 172 -2.41 4.92 -3.85
N LEU A 173 -3.54 4.42 -4.33
CA LEU A 173 -4.87 4.97 -4.04
C LEU A 173 -5.22 4.84 -2.55
N MET A 174 -4.84 3.71 -1.94
CA MET A 174 -5.11 3.44 -0.52
C MET A 174 -4.52 4.49 0.43
N LYS A 175 -3.48 5.22 0.03
CA LYS A 175 -2.93 6.36 0.81
C LYS A 175 -4.01 7.35 1.24
N ASN A 176 -5.00 7.62 0.39
CA ASN A 176 -6.07 8.58 0.66
C ASN A 176 -7.45 7.93 0.83
N ARG A 177 -7.58 6.65 0.46
CA ARG A 177 -8.86 5.94 0.43
C ARG A 177 -9.02 4.92 1.55
N TYR A 178 -8.04 4.81 2.45
CA TYR A 178 -8.18 4.04 3.68
C TYR A 178 -9.36 4.48 4.55
N ALA A 179 -9.76 5.75 4.46
CA ALA A 179 -10.94 6.26 5.15
C ALA A 179 -12.24 5.53 4.78
N PHE A 180 -12.26 4.80 3.64
CA PHE A 180 -13.41 4.00 3.21
C PHE A 180 -13.39 2.58 3.80
N LEU A 181 -12.26 2.12 4.34
CA LEU A 181 -12.11 0.77 4.92
C LEU A 181 -13.05 0.48 6.08
N PRO A 182 -13.35 1.41 7.02
CA PRO A 182 -14.34 1.13 8.05
C PRO A 182 -15.70 0.73 7.46
N ILE A 183 -16.13 1.42 6.39
CA ILE A 183 -17.40 1.16 5.71
C ILE A 183 -17.32 -0.17 4.96
N ILE A 184 -16.24 -0.41 4.21
CA ILE A 184 -16.03 -1.66 3.48
C ILE A 184 -15.96 -2.86 4.41
N TYR A 185 -15.18 -2.82 5.50
CA TYR A 185 -15.12 -3.94 6.44
C TYR A 185 -16.44 -4.16 7.16
N ASN A 186 -17.16 -3.09 7.54
CA ASN A 186 -18.50 -3.24 8.12
C ASN A 186 -19.47 -3.90 7.14
N PHE A 187 -19.38 -3.55 5.85
CA PHE A 187 -20.15 -4.22 4.81
C PHE A 187 -19.74 -5.69 4.64
N LEU A 188 -18.43 -5.98 4.57
CA LEU A 188 -17.92 -7.34 4.42
C LEU A 188 -18.31 -8.23 5.61
N LYS A 189 -18.49 -7.70 6.82
CA LYS A 189 -18.99 -8.47 7.99
C LYS A 189 -20.32 -9.15 7.73
N SER A 190 -21.19 -8.59 6.89
CA SER A 190 -22.47 -9.20 6.53
C SER A 190 -22.31 -10.51 5.73
N PHE A 191 -21.14 -10.75 5.15
CA PHE A 191 -20.85 -11.93 4.33
C PHE A 191 -19.74 -12.80 4.95
N PHE A 192 -18.72 -12.19 5.53
CA PHE A 192 -17.49 -12.82 6.01
C PHE A 192 -17.21 -12.45 7.47
N TRP A 193 -18.19 -12.64 8.36
CA TRP A 193 -18.13 -12.17 9.75
C TRP A 193 -16.85 -12.61 10.47
N ASN A 194 -16.57 -13.93 10.45
CA ASN A 194 -15.39 -14.48 11.12
C ASN A 194 -14.12 -13.96 10.47
N GLU A 195 -14.01 -14.05 9.15
CA GLU A 195 -12.79 -13.70 8.42
C GLU A 195 -12.47 -12.21 8.48
N VAL A 196 -13.48 -11.34 8.59
CA VAL A 196 -13.28 -9.90 8.85
C VAL A 196 -12.81 -9.67 10.28
N ASN A 197 -13.34 -10.37 11.29
CA ASN A 197 -12.86 -10.19 12.67
C ASN A 197 -11.46 -10.76 12.86
N ASP A 198 -11.17 -11.89 12.22
CA ASP A 198 -9.86 -12.58 12.19
C ASP A 198 -8.89 -11.93 11.17
N ARG A 199 -9.22 -10.76 10.61
CA ARG A 199 -8.34 -10.06 9.68
C ARG A 199 -7.10 -9.52 10.37
N PHE A 200 -7.22 -9.19 11.65
CA PHE A 200 -6.12 -8.83 12.51
C PHE A 200 -5.48 -10.09 13.04
N GLU A 201 -4.18 -10.04 13.25
CA GLU A 201 -3.52 -11.12 13.93
C GLU A 201 -3.76 -10.97 15.44
N ASP A 202 -4.34 -11.99 16.07
CA ASP A 202 -4.49 -12.08 17.52
C ASP A 202 -3.13 -12.43 18.17
N LEU A 203 -2.16 -11.53 18.04
CA LEU A 203 -0.91 -11.60 18.79
C LEU A 203 -0.98 -10.64 19.98
N GLU A 204 -1.35 -11.17 21.15
CA GLU A 204 -1.18 -10.45 22.41
C GLU A 204 0.32 -10.33 22.70
N PHE A 205 0.82 -9.09 22.77
CA PHE A 205 2.24 -8.84 23.00
C PHE A 205 2.66 -9.37 24.36
N ASN A 206 3.68 -10.25 24.39
CA ASN A 206 4.26 -10.76 25.62
C ASN A 206 5.70 -10.27 25.77
N ILE A 207 5.93 -9.38 26.74
CA ILE A 207 7.25 -8.79 26.98
C ILE A 207 8.33 -9.83 27.33
N LYS A 208 7.97 -10.92 28.01
CA LYS A 208 8.94 -11.97 28.38
C LYS A 208 9.35 -12.78 27.16
N GLU A 209 8.40 -13.11 26.30
CA GLU A 209 8.66 -13.81 25.04
C GLU A 209 9.51 -12.95 24.10
N PHE A 210 9.12 -11.68 23.93
CA PHE A 210 9.88 -10.73 23.12
C PHE A 210 11.31 -10.55 23.66
N GLY A 211 11.46 -10.38 24.97
CA GLY A 211 12.78 -10.25 25.61
C GLY A 211 13.64 -11.51 25.45
N ALA A 212 13.04 -12.70 25.52
CA ALA A 212 13.75 -13.96 25.28
C ALA A 212 14.24 -14.07 23.84
N LEU A 213 13.36 -13.83 22.86
CA LEU A 213 13.70 -13.81 21.43
C LEU A 213 14.82 -12.80 21.13
N LEU A 214 14.73 -11.59 21.69
CA LEU A 214 15.72 -10.54 21.50
C LEU A 214 17.08 -10.92 22.08
N ASN A 215 17.11 -11.54 23.26
CA ASN A 215 18.35 -11.98 23.90
C ASN A 215 19.01 -13.14 23.15
N GLU A 216 18.21 -14.07 22.63
CA GLU A 216 18.71 -15.17 21.81
C GLU A 216 19.34 -14.64 20.50
N ALA A 217 18.70 -13.66 19.84
CA ALA A 217 19.21 -13.02 18.63
C ALA A 217 20.56 -12.30 18.83
N LYS A 218 20.85 -11.81 20.05
CA LYS A 218 22.14 -11.21 20.42
C LYS A 218 23.25 -12.24 20.61
N CYS A 219 22.92 -13.40 21.18
CA CYS A 219 23.89 -14.39 21.64
C CYS A 219 24.30 -15.43 20.57
N LEU A 220 23.48 -15.62 19.53
CA LEU A 220 23.74 -16.58 18.46
C LEU A 220 25.04 -16.28 17.68
N LYS A 221 25.81 -17.35 17.41
CA LYS A 221 27.12 -17.27 16.74
C LYS A 221 27.07 -17.55 15.23
N GLY A 222 26.11 -18.35 14.76
CA GLY A 222 26.00 -18.75 13.35
C GLY A 222 25.30 -17.70 12.50
N GLY A 223 25.98 -17.10 11.51
CA GLY A 223 25.47 -15.94 10.77
C GLY A 223 24.09 -16.10 10.11
N TYR A 224 23.80 -17.28 9.53
CA TYR A 224 22.51 -17.57 8.88
C TYR A 224 21.36 -17.69 9.90
N GLU A 225 21.54 -18.52 10.94
CA GLU A 225 20.56 -18.70 12.02
C GLU A 225 20.31 -17.39 12.76
N LYS A 226 21.36 -16.58 12.94
CA LYS A 226 21.30 -15.25 13.54
C LYS A 226 20.45 -14.28 12.71
N GLY A 227 20.53 -14.36 11.38
CA GLY A 227 19.70 -13.58 10.47
C GLY A 227 18.22 -13.95 10.62
N LEU A 228 17.91 -15.24 10.49
CA LEU A 228 16.54 -15.75 10.61
C LEU A 228 15.89 -15.42 11.96
N LEU A 229 16.64 -15.54 13.07
CA LEU A 229 16.07 -15.20 14.37
C LEU A 229 15.81 -13.69 14.50
N PHE A 230 16.63 -12.85 13.88
CA PHE A 230 16.41 -11.41 13.91
C PHE A 230 15.22 -10.99 13.04
N GLU A 231 14.97 -11.69 11.92
CA GLU A 231 13.71 -11.59 11.17
C GLU A 231 12.51 -11.97 12.05
N GLU A 232 12.59 -13.05 12.84
CA GLU A 232 11.51 -13.43 13.76
C GLU A 232 11.29 -12.39 14.89
N VAL A 233 12.35 -11.75 15.39
CA VAL A 233 12.24 -10.60 16.31
C VAL A 233 11.47 -9.45 15.65
N ALA A 234 11.87 -9.04 14.44
CA ALA A 234 11.22 -7.96 13.69
C ALA A 234 9.75 -8.30 13.39
N LYS A 235 9.49 -9.55 13.02
CA LYS A 235 8.15 -10.07 12.76
C LYS A 235 7.29 -10.05 14.01
N TYR A 236 7.76 -10.57 15.15
CA TYR A 236 7.03 -10.51 16.41
C TYR A 236 6.71 -9.06 16.82
N PHE A 237 7.70 -8.17 16.71
CA PHE A 237 7.55 -6.75 16.99
C PHE A 237 6.44 -6.11 16.15
N LEU A 238 6.45 -6.30 14.83
CA LEU A 238 5.46 -5.67 13.95
C LEU A 238 4.08 -6.34 14.02
N ARG A 239 4.01 -7.66 14.19
CA ARG A 239 2.75 -8.39 14.39
C ARG A 239 2.02 -7.96 15.66
N SER A 240 2.76 -7.47 16.66
CA SER A 240 2.17 -6.92 17.89
C SER A 240 1.52 -5.53 17.72
N VAL A 241 1.70 -4.90 16.56
CA VAL A 241 1.06 -3.62 16.24
C VAL A 241 -0.29 -3.89 15.61
N TYR A 242 -1.35 -3.63 16.37
CA TYR A 242 -2.72 -3.85 15.91
C TYR A 242 -3.00 -3.08 14.60
N GLY A 243 -3.36 -3.81 13.55
CA GLY A 243 -3.57 -3.25 12.22
C GLY A 243 -2.44 -3.48 11.22
N LEU A 244 -1.29 -4.00 11.64
CA LEU A 244 -0.26 -4.51 10.72
C LEU A 244 -0.39 -6.04 10.62
N LYS A 245 -0.42 -6.55 9.39
CA LYS A 245 -0.56 -7.97 9.11
C LYS A 245 0.65 -8.47 8.33
N PHE A 246 1.26 -9.54 8.80
CA PHE A 246 2.37 -10.20 8.13
C PHE A 246 1.86 -10.90 6.87
N MET A 247 2.50 -10.63 5.73
CA MET A 247 2.11 -11.18 4.43
C MET A 247 3.06 -12.27 3.96
N GLY A 248 4.34 -12.17 4.29
CA GLY A 248 5.32 -13.20 3.94
C GLY A 248 6.76 -12.71 4.04
N HIS A 249 7.67 -13.67 3.84
CA HIS A 249 9.08 -13.38 3.60
C HIS A 249 9.31 -13.04 2.13
N ARG A 250 10.48 -12.49 1.83
CA ARG A 250 11.00 -12.34 0.48
C ARG A 250 10.82 -13.59 -0.35
N ILE A 251 10.41 -13.40 -1.59
CA ILE A 251 10.42 -14.45 -2.60
C ILE A 251 11.81 -14.48 -3.22
N LYS A 252 12.52 -15.61 -3.07
CA LYS A 252 13.94 -15.78 -3.43
C LYS A 252 14.25 -15.60 -4.93
N GLU A 253 13.23 -15.45 -5.77
CA GLU A 253 13.35 -15.40 -7.23
C GLU A 253 13.93 -14.06 -7.73
N GLU A 254 13.87 -12.99 -6.92
CA GLU A 254 14.37 -11.66 -7.28
C GLU A 254 15.48 -11.22 -6.32
N ARG A 255 16.49 -10.47 -6.81
CA ARG A 255 17.58 -9.89 -6.01
C ARG A 255 17.06 -8.70 -5.18
N GLU A 256 16.20 -8.98 -4.20
CA GLU A 256 15.63 -7.94 -3.33
C GLU A 256 16.38 -7.83 -2.01
N GLU A 257 16.58 -6.61 -1.52
CA GLU A 257 17.15 -6.31 -0.20
C GLU A 257 16.04 -6.10 0.85
N VAL A 258 14.94 -6.83 0.77
CA VAL A 258 13.84 -6.77 1.74
C VAL A 258 13.60 -8.18 2.25
N ASP A 259 13.50 -8.34 3.56
CA ASP A 259 13.34 -9.64 4.22
C ASP A 259 11.86 -10.00 4.43
N LEU A 260 11.04 -9.04 4.88
CA LEU A 260 9.63 -9.25 5.24
C LEU A 260 8.70 -8.21 4.61
N TYR A 261 7.46 -8.61 4.38
CA TYR A 261 6.38 -7.73 3.93
C TYR A 261 5.21 -7.76 4.89
N PHE A 262 4.71 -6.56 5.20
CA PHE A 262 3.51 -6.33 6.02
C PHE A 262 2.51 -5.52 5.23
N CYS A 263 1.22 -5.86 5.34
CA CYS A 263 0.14 -5.02 4.85
C CYS A 263 -0.53 -4.27 6.00
N ASN A 264 -1.01 -3.06 5.71
CA ASN A 264 -1.72 -2.23 6.65
C ASN A 264 -3.23 -2.45 6.50
N VAL A 265 -3.83 -3.05 7.52
CA VAL A 265 -5.27 -3.28 7.64
C VAL A 265 -5.88 -2.46 8.77
N SER A 266 -5.11 -1.50 9.29
CA SER A 266 -5.49 -0.66 10.42
C SER A 266 -6.68 0.24 10.09
N LEU A 267 -7.38 0.66 11.13
CA LEU A 267 -8.34 1.78 11.06
C LEU A 267 -7.77 3.05 11.73
N ASP A 268 -6.55 2.99 12.24
CA ASP A 268 -5.82 4.13 12.80
C ASP A 268 -5.23 4.98 11.67
N PRO A 269 -5.64 6.25 11.52
CA PRO A 269 -5.07 7.17 10.54
C PRO A 269 -3.55 7.33 10.66
N PHE A 270 -3.00 7.28 11.87
CA PHE A 270 -1.56 7.40 12.09
C PHE A 270 -0.80 6.24 11.43
N LEU A 271 -1.29 5.01 11.59
CA LEU A 271 -0.65 3.85 10.93
C LEU A 271 -0.75 3.94 9.42
N TRP A 272 -1.79 4.58 8.87
CA TRP A 272 -1.92 4.77 7.42
C TRP A 272 -0.85 5.68 6.82
N ASP A 273 -0.17 6.51 7.62
CA ASP A 273 1.02 7.21 7.15
C ASP A 273 2.15 6.25 6.76
N LEU A 274 2.14 5.01 7.27
CA LEU A 274 3.06 3.95 6.83
C LEU A 274 2.77 3.47 5.40
N GLY A 275 1.55 3.66 4.90
CA GLY A 275 1.07 3.16 3.61
C GLY A 275 0.46 1.74 3.69
N ALA A 276 -0.10 1.29 2.56
CA ALA A 276 -0.78 -0.01 2.47
C ALA A 276 0.15 -1.22 2.52
N LEU A 277 1.36 -1.08 1.97
CA LEU A 277 2.42 -2.10 1.96
C LEU A 277 3.66 -1.52 2.64
N ILE A 278 4.24 -2.29 3.55
CA ILE A 278 5.40 -1.94 4.37
C ILE A 278 6.45 -3.02 4.15
N SER A 279 7.65 -2.63 3.74
CA SER A 279 8.81 -3.52 3.67
C SER A 279 9.60 -3.48 4.97
N VAL A 280 10.28 -4.59 5.29
CA VAL A 280 11.13 -4.70 6.47
C VAL A 280 12.46 -5.31 6.08
N GLU A 281 13.54 -4.70 6.55
CA GLU A 281 14.91 -5.18 6.33
C GLU A 281 15.61 -5.42 7.66
N CYS A 282 16.22 -6.59 7.82
CA CYS A 282 16.81 -7.07 9.08
C CYS A 282 18.32 -7.25 8.93
N LYS A 283 19.11 -6.27 9.39
CA LYS A 283 20.58 -6.33 9.34
C LYS A 283 21.17 -6.80 10.67
N ASN A 284 21.38 -8.11 10.80
CA ASN A 284 22.06 -8.71 11.96
C ASN A 284 23.58 -8.88 11.78
N ARG A 285 24.27 -7.76 11.50
CA ARG A 285 25.74 -7.72 11.33
C ARG A 285 26.40 -6.86 12.40
N LYS A 286 27.74 -6.92 12.51
CA LYS A 286 28.50 -6.14 13.50
C LYS A 286 28.69 -4.69 13.06
N GLU A 287 28.60 -4.43 11.76
CA GLU A 287 28.77 -3.12 11.17
C GLU A 287 27.45 -2.35 11.15
N LYS A 288 27.52 -1.08 11.52
CA LYS A 288 26.41 -0.15 11.41
C LYS A 288 25.84 -0.08 10.00
N ILE A 289 24.57 0.30 9.89
CA ILE A 289 23.93 0.63 8.62
C ILE A 289 24.67 1.81 7.99
N LYS A 290 25.08 1.64 6.73
CA LYS A 290 25.75 2.64 5.91
C LYS A 290 24.73 3.31 4.99
N VAL A 291 25.14 4.44 4.41
CA VAL A 291 24.32 5.18 3.44
C VAL A 291 23.93 4.31 2.23
N SER A 292 24.84 3.42 1.79
CA SER A 292 24.55 2.52 0.67
C SER A 292 23.38 1.58 0.96
N ASP A 293 23.27 1.06 2.19
CA ASP A 293 22.14 0.18 2.55
C ASP A 293 20.81 0.95 2.47
N VAL A 294 20.79 2.22 2.88
CA VAL A 294 19.58 3.06 2.78
C VAL A 294 19.23 3.35 1.32
N ARG A 295 20.22 3.67 0.48
CA ARG A 295 20.01 4.01 -0.94
C ARG A 295 19.57 2.83 -1.78
N ASN A 296 20.03 1.62 -1.45
CA ASN A 296 19.67 0.42 -2.20
C ASN A 296 18.20 0.01 -1.98
N LEU A 297 17.57 0.43 -0.88
CA LEU A 297 16.14 0.21 -0.63
C LEU A 297 15.24 1.10 -1.50
N VAL A 298 15.71 2.29 -1.88
CA VAL A 298 14.91 3.30 -2.58
C VAL A 298 14.32 2.78 -3.91
N PRO A 299 15.10 2.13 -4.81
CA PRO A 299 14.54 1.55 -6.03
C PRO A 299 13.43 0.52 -5.80
N ILE A 300 13.56 -0.30 -4.75
CA ILE A 300 12.56 -1.32 -4.38
C ILE A 300 11.28 -0.64 -3.88
N MET A 301 11.44 0.40 -3.04
CA MET A 301 10.31 1.17 -2.54
C MET A 301 9.54 1.83 -3.70
N ASP A 302 10.26 2.45 -4.64
CA ASP A 302 9.66 3.10 -5.80
C ASP A 302 9.01 2.09 -6.76
N SER A 303 9.66 0.97 -7.08
CA SER A 303 9.12 -0.05 -8.01
C SER A 303 7.82 -0.66 -7.47
N LYS A 304 7.74 -0.90 -6.15
CA LYS A 304 6.59 -1.51 -5.48
C LYS A 304 5.58 -0.51 -4.89
N GLY A 305 5.79 0.79 -5.08
CA GLY A 305 4.92 1.83 -4.52
C GLY A 305 4.86 1.85 -2.99
N ILE A 306 5.89 1.32 -2.34
CA ILE A 306 6.01 1.21 -0.88
C ILE A 306 6.40 2.58 -0.33
N LYS A 307 5.56 3.12 0.56
CA LYS A 307 5.83 4.39 1.24
C LYS A 307 6.84 4.21 2.38
N THR A 308 6.80 3.06 3.06
CA THR A 308 7.57 2.83 4.29
C THR A 308 8.42 1.57 4.27
N CYS A 309 9.68 1.72 4.66
CA CYS A 309 10.57 0.61 5.00
C CYS A 309 11.02 0.73 6.46
N VAL A 310 10.92 -0.37 7.22
CA VAL A 310 11.44 -0.44 8.59
C VAL A 310 12.76 -1.20 8.57
N ILE A 311 13.84 -0.56 9.04
CA ILE A 311 15.16 -1.20 9.11
C ILE A 311 15.44 -1.57 10.55
N PHE A 312 15.55 -2.87 10.82
CA PHE A 312 16.04 -3.41 12.08
C PHE A 312 17.56 -3.58 11.98
N SER A 313 18.31 -3.05 12.94
CA SER A 313 19.77 -3.16 12.96
C SER A 313 20.32 -3.55 14.33
N MET A 314 21.09 -4.63 14.37
CA MET A 314 21.78 -5.07 15.59
C MET A 314 22.89 -4.09 16.00
N ALA A 315 23.64 -3.53 15.04
CA ALA A 315 24.74 -2.62 15.31
C ALA A 315 24.33 -1.14 15.35
N GLY A 316 23.10 -0.83 14.94
CA GLY A 316 22.59 0.53 14.80
C GLY A 316 23.05 1.23 13.52
N PHE A 317 22.97 2.57 13.52
CA PHE A 317 23.08 3.39 12.32
C PHE A 317 24.28 4.35 12.40
N THR A 318 24.90 4.64 11.25
CA THR A 318 25.87 5.73 11.16
C THR A 318 25.14 7.09 11.12
N GLN A 319 25.81 8.16 11.54
CA GLN A 319 25.23 9.51 11.44
C GLN A 319 24.92 9.89 9.99
N ILE A 320 25.74 9.43 9.03
CA ILE A 320 25.52 9.71 7.61
C ILE A 320 24.29 8.94 7.09
N SER A 321 24.06 7.69 7.51
CA SER A 321 22.84 6.97 7.14
C SER A 321 21.58 7.58 7.74
N LEU A 322 21.64 8.13 8.96
CA LEU A 322 20.51 8.83 9.57
C LEU A 322 20.15 10.11 8.78
N LYS A 323 21.15 10.89 8.35
CA LYS A 323 20.92 12.04 7.47
C LYS A 323 20.35 11.65 6.10
N GLU A 324 20.76 10.51 5.56
CA GLU A 324 20.17 9.98 4.33
C GLU A 324 18.69 9.59 4.56
N ILE A 325 18.36 8.99 5.70
CA ILE A 325 16.96 8.68 6.08
C ILE A 325 16.11 9.96 6.15
N GLU A 326 16.61 11.02 6.80
CA GLU A 326 15.94 12.34 6.83
C GLU A 326 15.74 12.89 5.42
N TYR A 327 16.75 12.77 4.54
CA TYR A 327 16.62 13.17 3.14
C TYR A 327 15.55 12.36 2.38
N GLN A 328 15.46 11.05 2.61
CA GLN A 328 14.44 10.22 1.98
C GLN A 328 13.03 10.56 2.49
N PHE A 329 12.88 10.91 3.77
CA PHE A 329 11.62 11.38 4.34
C PHE A 329 11.09 12.61 3.64
N VAL A 330 11.95 13.60 3.41
CA VAL A 330 11.57 14.82 2.66
C VAL A 330 11.10 14.49 1.24
N ASN A 331 11.68 13.46 0.62
CA ASN A 331 11.26 12.94 -0.69
C ASN A 331 10.00 12.04 -0.65
N GLY A 332 9.30 11.97 0.49
CA GLY A 332 8.05 11.21 0.64
C GLY A 332 8.24 9.72 0.94
N ARG A 333 9.45 9.29 1.33
CA ARG A 333 9.76 7.91 1.71
C ARG A 333 10.06 7.80 3.19
N ASN A 334 9.26 7.03 3.91
CA ASN A 334 9.44 6.83 5.33
C ASN A 334 10.41 5.66 5.55
N ILE A 335 11.63 5.94 6.02
CA ILE A 335 12.54 4.88 6.45
C ILE A 335 12.65 4.96 7.98
N ILE A 336 12.18 3.93 8.67
CA ILE A 336 12.11 3.92 10.14
C ILE A 336 13.32 3.11 10.68
N PRO A 337 14.32 3.77 11.30
CA PRO A 337 15.47 3.08 11.87
C PRO A 337 15.16 2.57 13.29
N LEU A 338 15.27 1.25 13.48
CA LEU A 338 15.15 0.59 14.78
C LEU A 338 16.46 -0.12 15.12
N SER A 339 17.20 0.39 16.10
CA SER A 339 18.39 -0.28 16.62
C SER A 339 18.04 -1.24 17.75
N ILE A 340 19.01 -2.06 18.16
CA ILE A 340 18.82 -2.96 19.30
C ILE A 340 18.45 -2.19 20.59
N GLU A 341 19.06 -1.02 20.80
CA GLU A 341 18.75 -0.15 21.95
C GLU A 341 17.33 0.40 21.90
N ASP A 342 16.74 0.53 20.71
CA ASP A 342 15.33 0.91 20.58
C ASP A 342 14.40 -0.25 20.93
N LEU A 343 14.72 -1.47 20.48
CA LEU A 343 13.94 -2.66 20.79
C LEU A 343 13.96 -2.97 22.30
N GLU A 344 15.07 -2.70 22.97
CA GLU A 344 15.19 -2.85 24.44
C GLU A 344 14.30 -1.90 25.24
N LYS A 345 13.81 -0.80 24.65
CA LYS A 345 12.87 0.13 25.31
C LYS A 345 11.44 -0.42 25.33
N VAL A 346 11.13 -1.41 24.49
CA VAL A 346 9.78 -1.97 24.39
C VAL A 346 9.40 -2.59 25.72
N SER A 347 8.23 -2.23 26.22
CA SER A 347 7.67 -2.72 27.48
C SER A 347 6.15 -2.61 27.45
N ASP A 348 5.46 -3.12 28.47
CA ASP A 348 3.99 -3.03 28.54
C ASP A 348 3.48 -1.57 28.51
N ASN A 349 4.25 -0.63 29.08
CA ASN A 349 3.94 0.81 29.07
C ASN A 349 4.50 1.56 27.84
N PHE A 350 5.27 0.86 27.02
CA PHE A 350 5.92 1.39 25.84
C PHE A 350 5.90 0.34 24.71
N PRO A 351 4.71 0.01 24.18
CA PRO A 351 4.56 -1.07 23.22
C PRO A 351 5.16 -0.71 21.85
N SER A 352 5.31 -1.70 20.98
CA SER A 352 5.85 -1.56 19.61
C SER A 352 5.19 -0.41 18.82
N TYR A 353 3.86 -0.26 18.93
CA TYR A 353 3.11 0.85 18.32
C TYR A 353 3.65 2.22 18.74
N LYS A 354 3.89 2.40 20.05
CA LYS A 354 4.36 3.67 20.61
C LYS A 354 5.79 3.98 20.13
N LEU A 355 6.65 2.96 20.06
CA LEU A 355 8.01 3.12 19.54
C LEU A 355 8.01 3.53 18.05
N ILE A 356 7.20 2.87 17.21
CA ILE A 356 7.07 3.25 15.78
C ILE A 356 6.57 4.69 15.69
N LYS A 357 5.57 5.04 16.49
CA LYS A 357 4.99 6.38 16.52
C LYS A 357 6.03 7.45 16.86
N GLU A 358 6.76 7.28 17.95
CA GLU A 358 7.80 8.22 18.36
C GLU A 358 8.90 8.35 17.30
N LYS A 359 9.33 7.24 16.68
CA LYS A 359 10.33 7.29 15.60
C LYS A 359 9.87 8.11 14.40
N MET A 360 8.60 7.98 14.00
CA MET A 360 8.05 8.78 12.90
C MET A 360 7.92 10.25 13.29
N GLU A 361 7.42 10.54 14.50
CA GLU A 361 7.28 11.91 14.99
C GLU A 361 8.65 12.62 15.11
N ASP A 362 9.69 11.90 15.53
CA ASP A 362 11.05 12.46 15.60
C ASP A 362 11.61 12.81 14.22
N ILE A 363 11.40 11.95 13.22
CA ILE A 363 11.77 12.24 11.83
C ILE A 363 10.97 13.42 11.28
N PHE A 364 9.68 13.50 11.61
CA PHE A 364 8.84 14.63 11.20
C PHE A 364 9.33 15.95 11.83
N LYS A 365 9.55 16.00 13.15
CA LYS A 365 10.02 17.20 13.86
C LYS A 365 11.38 17.69 13.35
N THR A 366 12.29 16.76 13.05
CA THR A 366 13.61 17.12 12.51
C THR A 366 13.55 17.68 11.09
N THR A 367 12.48 17.39 10.34
CA THR A 367 12.30 17.83 8.96
C THR A 367 11.23 18.91 8.77
N GLU A 368 10.43 19.23 9.79
CA GLU A 368 9.28 20.15 9.70
C GLU A 368 9.60 21.52 9.08
N ASN A 369 10.80 22.06 9.36
CA ASN A 369 11.27 23.35 8.83
C ASN A 369 12.22 23.21 7.62
N ASP A 370 12.34 22.02 7.05
CA ASP A 370 13.21 21.80 5.90
C ASP A 370 12.61 22.45 4.65
N HIS A 371 13.29 23.46 4.12
CA HIS A 371 12.85 24.14 2.90
C HIS A 371 12.70 23.20 1.70
N ARG A 372 13.35 22.03 1.71
CA ARG A 372 13.16 20.99 0.69
C ARG A 372 11.76 20.39 0.71
N LEU A 373 11.00 20.48 1.81
CA LEU A 373 9.57 20.12 1.83
C LEU A 373 8.69 21.12 1.06
N LEU A 374 9.22 22.32 0.73
CA LEU A 374 8.54 23.33 -0.08
C LEU A 374 8.77 23.11 -1.60
N TYR A 375 9.67 22.18 -1.97
CA TYR A 375 10.04 21.83 -3.35
C TYR A 375 9.66 20.39 -3.66
#